data_AF-A0A7T5UX95-F1
#
_entry.id   AF-A0A7T5UX95-F1
#
_cell.length_a   1.000
_cell.length_b   1.000
_cell.length_c   1.000
_cell.angle_alpha   90.00
_cell.angle_beta   90.00
_cell.angle_gamma   90.00
#
_symmetry.space_group_name_H-M   'P 1'
#
loop_
_entity.id
_entity.type
_entity.pdbx_description
1 polymer ?
#
loop_
_entity_poly.entity_id
_entity_poly.type
_entity_poly.pdbx_seq_one_letter_code
_entity_poly.pdbx_strand_id
1 'polypeptide(L)'
;MSDNKYKKILEKSYQDLAADVVAGIMATDDQPKAFQFLRILEKAVEAIPQELKEDAQLADFYQDLIIKLEFIALPSLNDKEILTLLKNNFCYQFKLDGYDLKRKIRIKLLSILLIEDRNKLKEEFKKILLENNEEITKNFEIKIVKDWVKNYTSKIGLDSKDKLARAQYMTGLKSNKNISAAEYENLKVLFDFFDILNTASDTPDGLEEEYPMMVNGKLHIFRKGVLEPVHESKAVEEALKNYSPDEKIDSINEDVSRDVLSEQPSQKILSVSTPEKPKTISRTTELEEILDSYSPSSLEYKAISQEIMRLKKTEARKNAKR
;
A
#
# COMPACT_ATOMS: atom_id res chain seq x y z
N MET A 1 22.25 -12.64 -40.64
CA MET A 1 21.08 -13.56 -40.60
C MET A 1 20.43 -13.58 -39.20
N SER A 2 20.09 -12.41 -38.64
CA SER A 2 19.48 -12.29 -37.29
C SER A 2 17.99 -11.91 -37.34
N ASP A 3 17.44 -11.56 -38.50
CA ASP A 3 16.13 -10.90 -38.62
C ASP A 3 14.91 -11.84 -38.52
N ASN A 4 15.12 -13.14 -38.31
CA ASN A 4 14.02 -14.12 -38.37
C ASN A 4 13.48 -14.57 -37.01
N LYS A 5 14.10 -14.17 -35.88
CA LYS A 5 13.67 -14.67 -34.56
C LYS A 5 12.35 -14.01 -34.09
N TYR A 6 12.14 -12.74 -34.41
CA TYR A 6 10.99 -11.99 -33.93
C TYR A 6 9.75 -12.13 -34.82
N LYS A 7 9.87 -12.61 -36.06
CA LYS A 7 8.75 -12.78 -36.98
C LYS A 7 7.66 -13.74 -36.49
N LYS A 8 7.98 -14.63 -35.55
CA LYS A 8 6.99 -15.49 -34.90
C LYS A 8 5.85 -14.72 -34.24
N ILE A 9 6.10 -13.49 -33.77
CA ILE A 9 5.08 -12.63 -33.17
C ILE A 9 3.98 -12.21 -34.17
N LEU A 10 4.25 -12.33 -35.48
CA LEU A 10 3.26 -12.06 -36.53
C LEU A 10 2.29 -13.24 -36.70
N GLU A 11 2.65 -14.44 -36.21
CA GLU A 11 1.86 -15.65 -36.39
C GLU A 11 0.67 -15.67 -35.42
N LYS A 12 -0.51 -16.07 -35.91
CA LYS A 12 -1.73 -16.16 -35.10
C LYS A 12 -1.58 -17.14 -33.92
N SER A 13 -0.88 -18.25 -34.13
CA SER A 13 -0.55 -19.23 -33.08
C SER A 13 0.23 -18.62 -31.92
N TYR A 14 1.13 -17.67 -32.20
CA TYR A 14 1.87 -16.95 -31.17
C TYR A 14 0.99 -15.96 -30.43
N GLN A 15 0.12 -15.23 -31.13
CA GLN A 15 -0.84 -14.31 -30.50
C GLN A 15 -1.73 -15.05 -29.50
N ASP A 16 -2.28 -16.20 -29.91
CA ASP A 16 -3.14 -17.01 -29.04
C ASP A 16 -2.38 -17.51 -27.82
N LEU A 17 -1.15 -18.02 -28.01
CA LEU A 17 -0.27 -18.42 -26.91
C LEU A 17 0.07 -17.25 -25.97
N ALA A 18 0.37 -16.07 -26.51
CA ALA A 18 0.70 -14.90 -25.72
C ALA A 18 -0.51 -14.45 -24.88
N ALA A 19 -1.70 -14.44 -25.47
CA ALA A 19 -2.94 -14.14 -24.75
C ALA A 19 -3.19 -15.13 -23.61
N ASP A 20 -3.00 -16.44 -23.84
CA ASP A 20 -3.14 -17.48 -22.82
C ASP A 20 -2.13 -17.30 -21.68
N VAL A 21 -0.87 -16.98 -22.00
CA VAL A 21 0.17 -16.70 -21.00
C VAL A 21 -0.20 -15.47 -20.16
N VAL A 22 -0.63 -14.37 -20.79
CA VAL A 22 -1.07 -13.18 -20.05
C VAL A 22 -2.27 -13.49 -19.17
N ALA A 23 -3.25 -14.25 -19.66
CA ALA A 23 -4.41 -14.66 -18.87
C ALA A 23 -4.02 -15.48 -17.63
N GLY A 24 -3.06 -16.42 -17.77
CA GLY A 24 -2.53 -17.18 -16.65
C GLY A 24 -1.79 -16.32 -15.62
N ILE A 25 -1.00 -15.35 -16.09
CA ILE A 25 -0.32 -14.37 -15.23
C ILE A 25 -1.34 -13.50 -14.48
N MET A 26 -2.39 -13.02 -15.16
CA MET A 26 -3.47 -12.23 -14.56
C MET A 26 -4.21 -13.01 -13.47
N ALA A 27 -4.60 -14.25 -13.76
CA ALA A 27 -5.33 -15.09 -12.82
C ALA A 27 -4.55 -15.38 -11.52
N THR A 28 -3.22 -15.38 -11.59
CA THR A 28 -2.33 -15.66 -10.45
C THR A 28 -1.69 -14.40 -9.85
N ASP A 29 -1.92 -13.23 -10.46
CA ASP A 29 -1.24 -11.98 -10.13
C ASP A 29 0.29 -12.11 -10.05
N ASP A 30 0.90 -12.92 -10.92
CA ASP A 30 2.34 -13.26 -10.89
C ASP A 30 3.19 -12.10 -11.42
N GLN A 31 3.56 -11.18 -10.52
CA GLN A 31 4.28 -9.94 -10.86
C GLN A 31 5.67 -10.19 -11.47
N PRO A 32 6.50 -11.11 -10.93
CA PRO A 32 7.79 -11.42 -11.54
C PRO A 32 7.65 -11.96 -12.96
N LYS A 33 6.72 -12.89 -13.22
CA LYS A 33 6.49 -13.38 -14.59
C LYS A 33 5.93 -12.31 -15.49
N ALA A 34 5.02 -11.46 -14.99
CA ALA A 34 4.50 -10.33 -15.75
C ALA A 34 5.63 -9.41 -16.23
N PHE A 35 6.54 -9.03 -15.31
CA PHE A 35 7.67 -8.18 -15.64
C PHE A 35 8.62 -8.82 -16.64
N GLN A 36 8.99 -10.09 -16.43
CA GLN A 36 9.86 -10.81 -17.37
C GLN A 36 9.25 -10.90 -18.77
N PHE A 37 7.95 -11.23 -18.84
CA PHE A 37 7.27 -11.36 -20.12
C PHE A 37 7.09 -10.01 -20.81
N LEU A 38 6.76 -8.95 -20.06
CA LEU A 38 6.73 -7.57 -20.55
C LEU A 38 8.04 -7.21 -21.27
N ARG A 39 9.20 -7.42 -20.63
CA ARG A 39 10.50 -7.09 -21.23
C ARG A 39 10.82 -7.87 -22.50
N ILE A 40 10.35 -9.11 -22.60
CA ILE A 40 10.53 -9.93 -23.80
C ILE A 40 9.60 -9.43 -24.91
N LEU A 41 8.35 -9.11 -24.55
CA LEU A 41 7.33 -8.68 -25.49
C LEU A 41 7.64 -7.29 -26.07
N GLU A 42 8.01 -6.32 -25.23
CA GLU A 42 8.46 -4.98 -25.66
C GLU A 42 9.58 -5.09 -26.70
N LYS A 43 10.63 -5.87 -26.39
CA LYS A 43 11.75 -6.08 -27.33
C LYS A 43 11.34 -6.74 -28.64
N ALA A 44 10.37 -7.65 -28.59
CA ALA A 44 9.87 -8.32 -29.79
C ALA A 44 9.06 -7.35 -30.67
N VAL A 45 8.20 -6.53 -30.05
CA VAL A 45 7.40 -5.49 -30.71
C VAL A 45 8.29 -4.40 -31.32
N GLU A 46 9.30 -3.93 -30.57
CA GLU A 46 10.28 -2.93 -31.04
C GLU A 46 11.12 -3.42 -32.24
N ALA A 47 11.26 -4.75 -32.41
CA ALA A 47 12.04 -5.34 -33.50
C ALA A 47 11.28 -5.43 -34.83
N ILE A 48 9.96 -5.26 -34.84
CA ILE A 48 9.10 -5.33 -36.04
C ILE A 48 8.18 -4.11 -36.21
N PRO A 49 8.71 -2.88 -36.12
CA PRO A 49 7.89 -1.68 -36.07
C PRO A 49 7.19 -1.38 -37.41
N GLN A 50 7.69 -1.90 -38.53
CA GLN A 50 7.12 -1.66 -39.85
C GLN A 50 5.89 -2.55 -40.06
N GLU A 51 5.98 -3.82 -39.71
CA GLU A 51 4.87 -4.78 -39.81
C GLU A 51 3.69 -4.36 -38.92
N LEU A 52 3.96 -3.85 -37.71
CA LEU A 52 2.92 -3.33 -36.82
C LEU A 52 2.29 -2.02 -37.32
N LYS A 53 3.00 -1.21 -38.11
CA LYS A 53 2.40 -0.05 -38.77
C LYS A 53 1.45 -0.44 -39.90
N GLU A 54 1.72 -1.58 -40.54
CA GLU A 54 0.91 -2.10 -41.65
C GLU A 54 -0.32 -2.89 -41.14
N ASP A 55 -0.25 -3.44 -39.93
CA ASP A 55 -1.36 -4.14 -39.26
C ASP A 55 -1.74 -3.47 -37.93
N ALA A 56 -2.69 -2.54 -38.00
CA ALA A 56 -3.19 -1.82 -36.84
C ALA A 56 -3.86 -2.73 -35.80
N GLN A 57 -4.52 -3.81 -36.22
CA GLN A 57 -5.16 -4.74 -35.28
C GLN A 57 -4.13 -5.50 -34.46
N LEU A 58 -3.03 -5.90 -35.11
CA LEU A 58 -1.92 -6.56 -34.43
C LEU A 58 -1.19 -5.62 -33.47
N ALA A 59 -0.99 -4.36 -33.88
CA ALA A 59 -0.44 -3.33 -32.99
C ALA A 59 -1.32 -3.11 -31.75
N ASP A 60 -2.64 -2.96 -31.93
CA ASP A 60 -3.58 -2.79 -30.83
C ASP A 60 -3.60 -4.01 -29.90
N PHE A 61 -3.53 -5.22 -30.47
CA PHE A 61 -3.44 -6.46 -29.71
C PHE A 61 -2.22 -6.48 -28.78
N TYR A 62 -1.04 -6.18 -29.30
CA TYR A 62 0.17 -6.19 -28.47
C TYR A 62 0.22 -5.05 -27.49
N GLN A 63 -0.28 -3.87 -27.87
CA GLN A 63 -0.39 -2.74 -26.96
C GLN A 63 -1.31 -3.07 -25.77
N ASP A 64 -2.43 -3.76 -26.01
CA ASP A 64 -3.34 -4.23 -24.97
C ASP A 64 -2.66 -5.21 -24.00
N LEU A 65 -1.91 -6.19 -24.53
CA LEU A 65 -1.15 -7.13 -23.69
C LEU A 65 -0.05 -6.44 -22.88
N ILE A 66 0.67 -5.49 -23.48
CA ILE A 66 1.71 -4.71 -22.80
C ILE A 66 1.10 -3.94 -21.63
N ILE A 67 0.00 -3.20 -21.84
CA ILE A 67 -0.65 -2.42 -20.78
C ILE A 67 -1.10 -3.34 -19.63
N LYS A 68 -1.70 -4.51 -19.94
CA LYS A 68 -2.07 -5.51 -18.92
C LYS A 68 -0.86 -5.93 -18.09
N LEU A 69 0.23 -6.30 -18.75
CA LEU A 69 1.45 -6.74 -18.09
C LEU A 69 2.08 -5.62 -17.26
N GLU A 70 2.08 -4.37 -17.75
CA GLU A 70 2.55 -3.21 -17.01
C GLU A 70 1.78 -3.01 -15.69
N PHE A 71 0.45 -3.12 -15.72
CA PHE A 71 -0.37 -3.03 -14.49
C PHE A 71 -0.08 -4.16 -13.49
N ILE A 72 0.08 -5.40 -13.97
CA ILE A 72 0.37 -6.54 -13.08
C ILE A 72 1.79 -6.40 -12.50
N ALA A 73 2.76 -6.03 -13.34
CA ALA A 73 4.16 -5.83 -13.00
C ALA A 73 4.45 -4.50 -12.30
N LEU A 74 3.45 -3.66 -12.06
CA LEU A 74 3.60 -2.28 -11.58
C LEU A 74 4.63 -2.13 -10.44
N PRO A 75 4.66 -2.98 -9.39
CA PRO A 75 5.63 -2.82 -8.31
C PRO A 75 7.10 -3.01 -8.73
N SER A 76 7.34 -3.74 -9.83
CA SER A 76 8.66 -3.99 -10.40
C SER A 76 9.09 -2.95 -11.45
N LEU A 77 8.18 -2.08 -11.88
CA LEU A 77 8.49 -1.01 -12.83
C LEU A 77 9.29 0.12 -12.16
N ASN A 78 10.07 0.83 -12.97
CA ASN A 78 10.69 2.06 -12.49
C ASN A 78 9.67 3.20 -12.41
N ASP A 79 9.99 4.25 -11.66
CA ASP A 79 9.02 5.31 -11.35
C ASP A 79 8.52 5.99 -12.62
N LYS A 80 9.40 6.28 -13.59
CA LYS A 80 9.03 6.90 -14.87
C LYS A 80 8.04 6.04 -15.68
N GLU A 81 8.24 4.72 -15.70
CA GLU A 81 7.32 3.77 -16.34
C GLU A 81 5.94 3.81 -15.69
N ILE A 82 5.88 3.74 -14.35
CA ILE A 82 4.61 3.81 -13.61
C ILE A 82 3.89 5.14 -13.85
N LEU A 83 4.63 6.25 -13.80
CA LEU A 83 4.10 7.59 -14.06
C LEU A 83 3.52 7.68 -15.50
N THR A 84 4.21 7.10 -16.48
CA THR A 84 3.74 7.07 -17.87
C THR A 84 2.49 6.20 -18.02
N LEU A 85 2.49 5.01 -17.42
CA LEU A 85 1.36 4.09 -17.40
C LEU A 85 0.11 4.77 -16.82
N LEU A 86 0.21 5.36 -15.63
CA LEU A 86 -0.93 6.02 -14.97
C LEU A 86 -1.35 7.32 -15.67
N LYS A 87 -0.46 7.98 -16.40
CA LYS A 87 -0.81 9.19 -17.14
C LYS A 87 -1.67 8.91 -18.37
N ASN A 88 -1.38 7.79 -19.05
CA ASN A 88 -1.98 7.49 -20.34
C ASN A 88 -3.08 6.42 -20.26
N ASN A 89 -3.06 5.57 -19.23
CA ASN A 89 -3.89 4.37 -19.14
C ASN A 89 -4.54 4.17 -17.75
N PHE A 90 -4.72 5.22 -16.94
CA PHE A 90 -5.33 5.11 -15.60
C PHE A 90 -6.66 4.35 -15.60
N CYS A 91 -7.56 4.64 -16.55
CA CYS A 91 -8.87 4.01 -16.62
C CYS A 91 -8.79 2.55 -17.09
N TYR A 92 -7.66 2.12 -17.65
CA TYR A 92 -7.47 0.75 -18.09
C TYR A 92 -7.55 -0.24 -16.92
N GLN A 93 -7.16 0.18 -15.71
CA GLN A 93 -7.26 -0.65 -14.50
C GLN A 93 -8.68 -1.20 -14.27
N PHE A 94 -9.73 -0.46 -14.67
CA PHE A 94 -11.12 -0.87 -14.47
C PHE A 94 -11.56 -1.99 -15.42
N LYS A 95 -10.74 -2.30 -16.44
CA LYS A 95 -10.94 -3.44 -17.34
C LYS A 95 -10.29 -4.72 -16.80
N LEU A 96 -9.47 -4.62 -15.75
CA LEU A 96 -8.76 -5.74 -15.15
C LEU A 96 -9.60 -6.29 -14.00
N ASP A 97 -10.13 -7.50 -14.17
CA ASP A 97 -10.97 -8.12 -13.15
C ASP A 97 -10.19 -8.35 -11.84
N GLY A 98 -10.81 -7.99 -10.72
CA GLY A 98 -10.20 -8.10 -9.39
C GLY A 98 -8.94 -7.25 -9.14
N TYR A 99 -8.57 -6.34 -10.03
CA TYR A 99 -7.34 -5.56 -9.90
C TYR A 99 -7.41 -4.52 -8.78
N ASP A 100 -6.37 -4.48 -7.94
CA ASP A 100 -6.25 -3.54 -6.81
C ASP A 100 -5.01 -2.65 -6.98
N LEU A 101 -5.20 -1.50 -7.64
CA LEU A 101 -4.15 -0.50 -7.83
C LEU A 101 -3.55 -0.03 -6.50
N LYS A 102 -4.39 0.12 -5.47
CA LYS A 102 -3.99 0.56 -4.14
C LYS A 102 -2.99 -0.42 -3.55
N ARG A 103 -3.23 -1.73 -3.62
CA ARG A 103 -2.27 -2.75 -3.17
C ARG A 103 -0.97 -2.67 -3.96
N LYS A 104 -1.02 -2.52 -5.29
CA LYS A 104 0.17 -2.46 -6.15
C LYS A 104 1.06 -1.27 -5.81
N ILE A 105 0.46 -0.09 -5.63
CA ILE A 105 1.19 1.13 -5.27
C ILE A 105 1.79 1.02 -3.87
N ARG A 106 1.11 0.38 -2.91
CA ARG A 106 1.71 0.11 -1.59
C ARG A 106 2.97 -0.73 -1.68
N ILE A 107 2.94 -1.83 -2.44
CA ILE A 107 4.11 -2.69 -2.62
C ILE A 107 5.27 -1.88 -3.23
N LYS A 108 4.97 -1.02 -4.21
CA LYS A 108 5.96 -0.11 -4.79
C LYS A 108 6.54 0.85 -3.74
N LEU A 109 5.71 1.50 -2.94
CA LEU A 109 6.16 2.43 -1.90
C LEU A 109 7.00 1.72 -0.83
N LEU A 110 6.64 0.48 -0.47
CA LEU A 110 7.42 -0.35 0.46
C LEU A 110 8.82 -0.68 -0.06
N SER A 111 9.01 -0.77 -1.39
CA SER A 111 10.35 -0.98 -1.97
C SER A 111 11.26 0.26 -1.89
N ILE A 112 10.71 1.43 -1.56
CA ILE A 112 11.46 2.68 -1.41
C ILE A 112 11.87 2.81 0.05
N LEU A 113 13.17 2.81 0.32
CA LEU A 113 13.69 2.85 1.69
C LEU A 113 13.48 4.22 2.37
N LEU A 114 13.65 5.31 1.63
CA LEU A 114 13.54 6.67 2.15
C LEU A 114 12.09 7.18 2.13
N ILE A 115 11.59 7.61 3.29
CA ILE A 115 10.20 8.08 3.45
C ILE A 115 9.94 9.34 2.61
N GLU A 116 10.92 10.21 2.50
CA GLU A 116 10.84 11.43 1.70
C GLU A 116 10.63 11.12 0.22
N ASP A 117 11.30 10.08 -0.29
CA ASP A 117 11.16 9.66 -1.69
C ASP A 117 9.81 9.01 -1.96
N ARG A 118 9.23 8.29 -0.98
CA ARG A 118 7.83 7.82 -1.06
C ARG A 118 6.87 8.99 -1.23
N ASN A 119 7.07 10.04 -0.43
CA ASN A 119 6.22 11.23 -0.50
C ASN A 119 6.39 11.96 -1.83
N LYS A 120 7.61 12.09 -2.36
CA LYS A 120 7.84 12.66 -3.70
C LYS A 120 7.09 11.88 -4.77
N LEU A 121 7.18 10.54 -4.77
CA LEU A 121 6.47 9.71 -5.75
C LEU A 121 4.94 9.86 -5.62
N LYS A 122 4.41 9.94 -4.39
CA LYS A 122 2.98 10.23 -4.15
C LYS A 122 2.57 11.59 -4.75
N GLU A 123 3.39 12.64 -4.59
CA GLU A 123 3.14 13.95 -5.22
C GLU A 123 3.10 13.86 -6.75
N GLU A 124 4.01 13.10 -7.36
CA GLU A 124 4.03 12.89 -8.81
C GLU A 124 2.79 12.15 -9.31
N PHE A 125 2.32 11.13 -8.57
CA PHE A 125 1.04 10.47 -8.87
C PHE A 125 -0.14 11.43 -8.77
N LYS A 126 -0.18 12.32 -7.77
CA LYS A 126 -1.25 13.33 -7.66
C LYS A 126 -1.25 14.27 -8.86
N LYS A 127 -0.07 14.75 -9.25
CA LYS A 127 0.08 15.61 -10.43
C LYS A 127 -0.47 14.93 -11.68
N ILE A 128 -0.16 13.65 -11.87
CA ILE A 128 -0.68 12.88 -13.01
C ILE A 128 -2.20 12.83 -13.00
N LEU A 129 -2.83 12.49 -11.86
CA LEU A 129 -4.29 12.45 -11.78
C LEU A 129 -4.94 13.81 -12.05
N LEU A 130 -4.29 14.90 -11.65
CA LEU A 130 -4.74 16.28 -11.91
C LEU A 130 -4.52 16.73 -13.37
N GLU A 131 -3.73 16.00 -14.14
CA GLU A 131 -3.46 16.24 -15.57
C GLU A 131 -4.11 15.19 -16.49
N ASN A 132 -4.67 14.12 -15.93
CA ASN A 132 -5.21 12.98 -16.67
C ASN A 132 -6.53 13.34 -17.40
N ASN A 133 -6.56 13.07 -18.71
CA ASN A 133 -7.68 13.41 -19.60
C ASN A 133 -8.57 12.22 -19.97
N GLU A 134 -8.41 11.06 -19.33
CA GLU A 134 -9.24 9.89 -19.59
C GLU A 134 -10.67 10.10 -19.07
N GLU A 135 -11.63 9.58 -19.82
CA GLU A 135 -13.05 9.59 -19.45
C GLU A 135 -13.33 8.42 -18.49
N ILE A 136 -13.89 8.73 -17.32
CA ILE A 136 -14.28 7.75 -16.29
C ILE A 136 -15.80 7.62 -16.17
N THR A 137 -16.55 8.62 -16.64
CA THR A 137 -18.02 8.68 -16.64
C THR A 137 -18.55 9.19 -17.98
N LYS A 138 -19.61 8.58 -18.49
CA LYS A 138 -20.19 8.87 -19.82
C LYS A 138 -21.37 9.84 -19.78
N ASN A 139 -22.28 9.62 -18.82
CA ASN A 139 -23.59 10.28 -18.77
C ASN A 139 -23.70 11.38 -17.71
N PHE A 140 -22.58 11.70 -17.05
CA PHE A 140 -22.51 12.74 -16.04
C PHE A 140 -21.92 14.04 -16.59
N GLU A 141 -22.16 15.17 -15.93
CA GLU A 141 -21.63 16.49 -16.32
C GLU A 141 -20.09 16.50 -16.29
N ILE A 142 -19.54 15.94 -15.21
CA ILE A 142 -18.10 15.70 -15.07
C ILE A 142 -17.79 14.34 -15.66
N LYS A 143 -16.87 14.30 -16.63
CA LYS A 143 -16.51 13.09 -17.39
C LYS A 143 -15.08 12.62 -17.18
N ILE A 144 -14.18 13.57 -16.95
CA ILE A 144 -12.74 13.35 -17.03
C ILE A 144 -12.15 13.17 -15.62
N VAL A 145 -11.15 12.28 -15.49
CA VAL A 145 -10.44 12.00 -14.22
C VAL A 145 -10.00 13.29 -13.51
N LYS A 146 -9.26 14.19 -14.18
CA LYS A 146 -8.78 15.43 -13.54
C LYS A 146 -9.91 16.30 -12.97
N ASP A 147 -11.05 16.35 -13.63
CA ASP A 147 -12.17 17.20 -13.23
C ASP A 147 -12.93 16.57 -12.06
N TRP A 148 -12.98 15.24 -12.00
CA TRP A 148 -13.46 14.51 -10.82
C TRP A 148 -12.57 14.72 -9.60
N VAL A 149 -11.25 14.66 -9.76
CA VAL A 149 -10.31 14.92 -8.66
C VAL A 149 -10.43 16.36 -8.16
N LYS A 150 -10.56 17.34 -9.06
CA LYS A 150 -10.81 18.74 -8.70
C LYS A 150 -12.16 18.94 -8.00
N ASN A 151 -13.21 18.28 -8.48
CA ASN A 151 -14.52 18.35 -7.86
C ASN A 151 -14.48 17.76 -6.43
N TYR A 152 -13.87 16.59 -6.27
CA TYR A 152 -13.68 15.94 -4.97
C TYR A 152 -12.93 16.83 -3.98
N THR A 153 -11.77 17.36 -4.39
CA THR A 153 -10.97 18.26 -3.54
C THR A 153 -11.70 19.55 -3.18
N SER A 154 -12.51 20.12 -4.08
CA SER A 154 -13.32 21.32 -3.78
C SER A 154 -14.42 21.09 -2.74
N LYS A 155 -14.88 19.85 -2.56
CA LYS A 155 -15.97 19.50 -1.65
C LYS A 155 -15.48 18.99 -0.30
N ILE A 156 -14.38 18.25 -0.29
CA ILE A 156 -13.87 17.60 0.93
C ILE A 156 -12.66 18.34 1.52
N GLY A 157 -11.96 19.12 0.71
CA GLY A 157 -10.67 19.73 1.06
C GLY A 157 -9.49 18.84 0.69
N LEU A 158 -8.28 19.42 0.72
CA LEU A 158 -7.02 18.73 0.40
C LEU A 158 -6.60 17.76 1.52
N ASP A 159 -6.91 18.10 2.77
CA ASP A 159 -6.63 17.27 3.94
C ASP A 159 -7.81 16.33 4.20
N SER A 160 -7.88 15.23 3.43
CA SER A 160 -8.96 14.21 3.34
C SER A 160 -9.37 13.49 4.66
N LYS A 161 -9.03 14.04 5.83
CA LYS A 161 -9.33 13.46 7.15
C LYS A 161 -10.81 13.56 7.55
N ASP A 162 -11.61 14.36 6.86
CA ASP A 162 -13.06 14.44 7.13
C ASP A 162 -13.83 13.27 6.51
N LYS A 163 -13.87 12.16 7.26
CA LYS A 163 -14.63 10.96 6.90
C LYS A 163 -16.13 11.25 6.70
N LEU A 164 -16.69 12.25 7.38
CA LEU A 164 -18.11 12.59 7.26
C LEU A 164 -18.39 13.30 5.94
N ALA A 165 -17.61 14.33 5.60
CA ALA A 165 -17.72 15.04 4.33
C ALA A 165 -17.57 14.08 3.14
N ARG A 166 -16.59 13.18 3.23
CA ARG A 166 -16.38 12.10 2.24
C ARG A 166 -17.60 11.18 2.11
N ALA A 167 -18.13 10.69 3.24
CA ALA A 167 -19.31 9.82 3.23
C ALA A 167 -20.54 10.52 2.62
N GLN A 168 -20.74 11.79 2.95
CA GLN A 168 -21.82 12.61 2.37
C GLN A 168 -21.65 12.79 0.86
N TYR A 169 -20.44 13.11 0.41
CA TYR A 169 -20.12 13.25 -1.01
C TYR A 169 -20.40 11.95 -1.78
N MET A 170 -19.89 10.81 -1.29
CA MET A 170 -20.13 9.50 -1.91
C MET A 170 -21.60 9.09 -1.90
N THR A 171 -22.35 9.42 -0.84
CA THR A 171 -23.78 9.14 -0.77
C THR A 171 -24.57 9.97 -1.79
N GLY A 172 -24.16 11.23 -2.00
CA GLY A 172 -24.71 12.10 -3.04
C GLY A 172 -24.49 11.53 -4.44
N LEU A 173 -23.29 11.03 -4.74
CA LEU A 173 -23.00 10.38 -6.03
C LEU A 173 -23.81 9.10 -6.22
N LYS A 174 -23.89 8.25 -5.19
CA LYS A 174 -24.65 6.99 -5.25
C LYS A 174 -26.14 7.20 -5.50
N SER A 175 -26.69 8.32 -5.01
CA SER A 175 -28.11 8.66 -5.17
C SER A 175 -28.39 9.33 -6.53
N ASN A 176 -27.36 9.63 -7.32
CA ASN A 176 -27.51 10.32 -8.59
C ASN A 176 -27.88 9.33 -9.71
N LYS A 177 -29.02 9.58 -10.39
CA LYS A 177 -29.52 8.70 -11.46
C LYS A 177 -28.65 8.70 -12.73
N ASN A 178 -27.78 9.69 -12.89
CA ASN A 178 -26.91 9.82 -14.06
C ASN A 178 -25.55 9.14 -13.89
N ILE A 179 -25.31 8.49 -12.74
CA ILE A 179 -24.11 7.71 -12.46
C ILE A 179 -24.52 6.24 -12.35
N SER A 180 -24.01 5.41 -13.25
CA SER A 180 -24.21 3.97 -13.19
C SER A 180 -23.46 3.34 -12.01
N ALA A 181 -23.84 2.13 -11.61
CA ALA A 181 -23.16 1.41 -10.54
C ALA A 181 -21.66 1.19 -10.85
N ALA A 182 -21.32 0.85 -12.10
CA ALA A 182 -19.92 0.66 -12.52
C ALA A 182 -19.12 1.97 -12.44
N GLU A 183 -19.69 3.08 -12.90
CA GLU A 183 -19.07 4.41 -12.79
C GLU A 183 -18.87 4.83 -11.33
N TYR A 184 -19.85 4.55 -10.47
CA TYR A 184 -19.72 4.81 -9.04
C TYR A 184 -18.56 4.04 -8.41
N GLU A 185 -18.39 2.76 -8.74
CA GLU A 185 -17.27 1.96 -8.25
C GLU A 185 -15.92 2.48 -8.80
N ASN A 186 -15.86 2.87 -10.08
CA ASN A 186 -14.65 3.48 -10.66
C ASN A 186 -14.27 4.78 -9.94
N LEU A 187 -15.25 5.65 -9.66
CA LEU A 187 -15.05 6.89 -8.91
C LEU A 187 -14.60 6.60 -7.47
N LYS A 188 -15.21 5.60 -6.82
CA LYS A 188 -14.80 5.18 -5.49
C LYS A 188 -13.34 4.75 -5.47
N VAL A 189 -12.90 3.95 -6.45
CA VAL A 189 -11.49 3.53 -6.58
C VAL A 189 -10.58 4.73 -6.83
N LEU A 190 -10.96 5.66 -7.71
CA LEU A 190 -10.21 6.90 -7.97
C LEU A 190 -10.01 7.71 -6.69
N PHE A 191 -11.07 7.93 -5.90
CA PHE A 191 -10.98 8.71 -4.67
C PHE A 191 -10.26 7.96 -3.54
N ASP A 192 -10.51 6.65 -3.39
CA ASP A 192 -9.76 5.79 -2.47
C ASP A 192 -8.26 5.84 -2.77
N PHE A 193 -7.89 5.88 -4.06
CA PHE A 193 -6.49 6.02 -4.48
C PHE A 193 -5.94 7.41 -4.19
N PHE A 194 -6.66 8.46 -4.57
CA PHE A 194 -6.25 9.85 -4.33
C PHE A 194 -6.07 10.17 -2.83
N ASP A 195 -6.92 9.62 -1.96
CA ASP A 195 -6.80 9.78 -0.50
C ASP A 195 -5.48 9.20 0.04
N ILE A 196 -5.01 8.08 -0.50
CA ILE A 196 -3.73 7.46 -0.10
C ILE A 196 -2.57 8.37 -0.49
N LEU A 197 -2.64 8.99 -1.67
CA LEU A 197 -1.60 9.89 -2.14
C LEU A 197 -1.53 11.18 -1.32
N ASN A 198 -2.64 11.62 -0.72
CA ASN A 198 -2.66 12.75 0.22
C ASN A 198 -2.21 12.38 1.64
N THR A 199 -2.07 11.09 1.93
CA THR A 199 -1.61 10.64 3.25
C THR A 199 -0.10 10.48 3.22
N ALA A 200 0.59 11.41 3.89
CA ALA A 200 2.04 11.42 3.97
C ALA A 200 2.57 10.16 4.69
N SER A 201 3.64 9.60 4.16
CA SER A 201 4.17 8.28 4.53
C SER A 201 4.88 8.26 5.89
N ASP A 202 5.18 9.45 6.43
CA ASP A 202 5.71 9.67 7.78
C ASP A 202 4.60 9.77 8.84
N THR A 203 3.34 9.81 8.41
CA THR A 203 2.20 9.75 9.33
C THR A 203 1.81 8.30 9.60
N PRO A 204 1.29 7.99 10.80
CA PRO A 204 0.93 6.61 11.11
C PRO A 204 -0.18 6.01 10.23
N ASP A 205 -1.08 6.85 9.71
CA ASP A 205 -2.10 6.43 8.73
C ASP A 205 -1.49 6.14 7.34
N GLY A 206 -0.36 6.76 7.01
CA GLY A 206 0.34 6.64 5.72
C GLY A 206 1.54 5.69 5.73
N LEU A 207 1.86 5.11 6.89
CA LEU A 207 2.85 4.06 7.05
C LEU A 207 2.40 2.84 6.26
N GLU A 208 3.23 2.38 5.34
CA GLU A 208 2.88 1.24 4.49
C GLU A 208 3.28 -0.09 5.14
N GLU A 209 4.26 -0.04 6.04
CA GLU A 209 4.73 -1.19 6.82
C GLU A 209 3.76 -1.58 7.93
N GLU A 210 3.90 -2.83 8.35
CA GLU A 210 3.21 -3.40 9.49
C GLU A 210 4.24 -3.70 10.56
N TYR A 211 4.03 -3.14 11.75
CA TYR A 211 4.97 -3.30 12.85
C TYR A 211 4.35 -4.25 13.88
N PRO A 212 4.88 -5.47 14.03
CA PRO A 212 4.52 -6.31 15.17
C PRO A 212 5.07 -5.67 16.44
N MET A 213 4.23 -5.58 17.48
CA MET A 213 4.61 -5.01 18.76
C MET A 213 3.97 -5.76 19.92
N MET A 214 4.71 -5.86 21.02
CA MET A 214 4.24 -6.49 22.24
C MET A 214 3.62 -5.44 23.15
N VAL A 215 2.33 -5.57 23.43
CA VAL A 215 1.58 -4.69 24.34
C VAL A 215 1.03 -5.57 25.45
N ASN A 216 1.53 -5.40 26.68
CA ASN A 216 1.17 -6.22 27.85
C ASN A 216 1.31 -7.74 27.61
N GLY A 217 2.42 -8.14 26.99
CA GLY A 217 2.70 -9.56 26.70
C GLY A 217 1.87 -10.16 25.57
N LYS A 218 1.03 -9.36 24.89
CA LYS A 218 0.24 -9.80 23.73
C LYS A 218 0.74 -9.17 22.44
N LEU A 219 0.86 -10.00 21.40
CA LEU A 219 1.25 -9.55 20.08
C LEU A 219 0.13 -8.73 19.44
N HIS A 220 0.47 -7.52 19.02
CA HIS A 220 -0.35 -6.64 18.22
C HIS A 220 0.37 -6.33 16.91
N ILE A 221 -0.39 -6.05 15.86
CA ILE A 221 0.15 -5.50 14.62
C ILE A 221 -0.32 -4.06 14.53
N PHE A 222 0.63 -3.12 14.48
CA PHE A 222 0.34 -1.75 14.15
C PHE A 222 0.25 -1.58 12.65
N ARG A 223 -0.92 -1.19 12.16
CA ARG A 223 -1.18 -0.99 10.73
C ARG A 223 -2.13 0.20 10.57
N LYS A 224 -1.73 1.20 9.77
CA LYS A 224 -2.54 2.39 9.41
C LYS A 224 -3.15 3.10 10.62
N GLY A 225 -2.32 3.45 11.60
CA GLY A 225 -2.77 4.19 12.79
C GLY A 225 -3.59 3.38 13.79
N VAL A 226 -3.73 2.06 13.60
CA VAL A 226 -4.52 1.19 14.48
C VAL A 226 -3.67 0.05 15.01
N LEU A 227 -3.80 -0.19 16.32
CA LEU A 227 -3.29 -1.37 17.02
C LEU A 227 -4.30 -2.51 16.94
N GLU A 228 -4.03 -3.51 16.10
CA GLU A 228 -4.88 -4.69 15.91
C GLU A 228 -4.32 -5.86 16.72
N PRO A 229 -5.11 -6.49 17.62
CA PRO A 229 -4.65 -7.65 18.37
C PRO A 229 -4.52 -8.86 17.43
N VAL A 230 -3.42 -9.61 17.53
CA VAL A 230 -3.28 -10.88 16.81
C VAL A 230 -4.04 -11.95 17.58
N HIS A 231 -5.06 -12.54 16.97
CA HIS A 231 -5.70 -13.72 17.54
C HIS A 231 -4.70 -14.88 17.54
N GLU A 232 -4.31 -15.31 18.74
CA GLU A 232 -3.36 -16.41 18.96
C GLU A 232 -3.88 -17.69 18.30
N SER A 233 -3.22 -18.08 17.21
CA SER A 233 -3.25 -19.47 16.76
C SER A 233 -2.12 -20.22 17.45
N LYS A 234 -2.23 -21.55 17.59
CA LYS A 234 -1.15 -22.37 18.20
C LYS A 234 0.23 -22.11 17.57
N ALA A 235 0.28 -21.83 16.26
CA ALA A 235 1.52 -21.50 15.55
C ALA A 235 2.13 -20.15 15.98
N VAL A 236 1.30 -19.16 16.36
CA VAL A 236 1.75 -17.85 16.84
C VAL A 236 2.27 -17.95 18.28
N GLU A 237 1.61 -18.74 19.14
CA GLU A 237 2.11 -19.01 20.50
C GLU A 237 3.48 -19.70 20.48
N GLU A 238 3.67 -20.68 19.58
CA GLU A 238 4.95 -21.37 19.42
C GLU A 238 6.06 -20.44 18.90
N ALA A 239 5.76 -19.55 17.95
CA ALA A 239 6.70 -18.55 17.46
C ALA A 239 7.10 -17.53 18.55
N LEU A 240 6.12 -17.08 19.36
CA LEU A 240 6.36 -16.13 20.45
C LEU A 240 7.16 -16.74 21.61
N LYS A 241 6.99 -18.02 21.92
CA LYS A 241 7.82 -18.72 22.92
C LYS A 241 9.29 -18.81 22.54
N ASN A 242 9.58 -18.80 21.24
CA ASN A 242 10.94 -18.85 20.71
C ASN A 242 11.54 -17.44 20.49
N TYR A 243 10.76 -16.38 20.66
CA TYR A 243 11.21 -15.00 20.50
C TYR A 243 11.59 -14.41 21.86
N SER A 244 12.89 -14.39 22.17
CA SER A 244 13.45 -13.70 23.34
C SER A 244 13.85 -12.27 22.92
N PRO A 245 13.23 -11.21 23.46
CA PRO A 245 13.58 -9.82 23.13
C PRO A 245 14.97 -9.38 23.60
N ASP A 246 15.61 -10.19 24.46
CA ASP A 246 16.86 -9.86 25.15
C ASP A 246 18.13 -10.38 24.47
N GLU A 247 18.05 -10.92 23.24
CA GLU A 247 19.26 -11.10 22.42
C GLU A 247 19.71 -9.72 21.92
N LYS A 248 20.40 -9.01 22.82
CA LYS A 248 21.34 -7.95 22.44
C LYS A 248 22.14 -8.45 21.26
N ILE A 249 22.12 -7.65 20.19
CA ILE A 249 23.12 -7.69 19.14
C ILE A 249 24.45 -7.33 19.82
N ASP A 250 25.08 -8.32 20.46
CA ASP A 250 26.48 -8.24 20.84
C ASP A 250 27.24 -8.19 19.53
N SER A 251 27.62 -6.96 19.20
CA SER A 251 28.88 -6.58 18.55
C SER A 251 29.50 -7.64 17.65
N ILE A 252 29.58 -7.30 16.36
CA ILE A 252 30.68 -7.72 15.49
C ILE A 252 31.99 -7.17 16.11
N ASN A 253 32.50 -7.90 17.09
CA ASN A 253 33.85 -8.00 17.61
C ASN A 253 34.94 -8.31 16.56
N GLU A 254 35.56 -7.31 15.93
CA GLU A 254 36.96 -7.48 15.52
C GLU A 254 37.83 -7.67 16.76
N ASP A 255 38.69 -8.69 16.70
CA ASP A 255 39.77 -9.01 17.62
C ASP A 255 40.56 -7.76 18.06
N VAL A 256 40.54 -7.39 19.34
CA VAL A 256 41.75 -6.99 20.09
C VAL A 256 41.58 -7.30 21.58
N SER A 257 42.49 -8.13 22.08
CA SER A 257 42.66 -8.53 23.48
C SER A 257 42.97 -7.37 24.44
N ARG A 258 42.47 -7.45 25.68
CA ARG A 258 43.22 -7.14 26.93
C ARG A 258 42.38 -7.46 28.19
N ASP A 259 42.68 -8.63 28.73
CA ASP A 259 43.07 -8.96 30.11
C ASP A 259 42.76 -8.01 31.31
N VAL A 260 42.45 -8.66 32.44
CA VAL A 260 42.56 -8.27 33.88
C VAL A 260 41.29 -7.92 34.70
N LEU A 261 40.86 -8.94 35.47
CA LEU A 261 40.44 -9.02 36.90
C LEU A 261 39.40 -8.03 37.51
N SER A 262 38.28 -8.57 38.04
CA SER A 262 38.09 -8.89 39.48
C SER A 262 36.61 -8.88 39.95
N GLU A 263 36.29 -9.90 40.76
CA GLU A 263 35.35 -9.97 41.91
C GLU A 263 33.82 -9.91 41.76
N GLN A 264 33.20 -10.88 42.45
CA GLN A 264 31.76 -11.19 42.60
C GLN A 264 31.06 -10.31 43.69
N PRO A 265 29.92 -10.70 44.27
CA PRO A 265 28.55 -10.74 43.75
C PRO A 265 27.58 -9.91 44.63
N SER A 266 26.35 -9.63 44.19
CA SER A 266 25.25 -9.34 45.11
C SER A 266 23.89 -9.60 44.46
N GLN A 267 23.32 -10.75 44.81
CA GLN A 267 21.91 -11.06 44.64
C GLN A 267 21.08 -10.12 45.54
N LYS A 268 20.07 -9.46 44.98
CA LYS A 268 18.97 -8.87 45.75
C LYS A 268 17.67 -9.40 45.19
N ILE A 269 17.17 -10.44 45.85
CA ILE A 269 15.84 -11.02 45.65
C ILE A 269 14.83 -9.96 46.08
N LEU A 270 14.02 -9.47 45.15
CA LEU A 270 12.87 -8.62 45.44
C LEU A 270 11.62 -9.49 45.56
N SER A 271 10.92 -9.25 46.67
CA SER A 271 9.73 -9.93 47.17
C SER A 271 8.57 -9.92 46.19
N VAL A 272 8.00 -11.10 45.96
CA VAL A 272 6.71 -11.33 45.31
C VAL A 272 5.61 -10.84 46.23
N SER A 273 4.94 -9.75 45.85
CA SER A 273 3.65 -9.34 46.40
C SER A 273 2.52 -10.02 45.64
N THR A 274 1.61 -10.60 46.40
CA THR A 274 0.38 -11.28 45.99
C THR A 274 -0.51 -10.36 45.12
N PRO A 275 -1.17 -10.88 44.06
CA PRO A 275 -1.96 -10.04 43.17
C PRO A 275 -3.25 -9.55 43.85
N GLU A 276 -3.32 -8.24 44.08
CA GLU A 276 -4.60 -7.55 44.29
C GLU A 276 -5.47 -7.72 43.04
N LYS A 277 -6.77 -7.94 43.26
CA LYS A 277 -7.78 -8.05 42.19
C LYS A 277 -7.60 -6.92 41.17
N PRO A 278 -7.56 -7.22 39.86
CA PRO A 278 -7.32 -6.21 38.85
C PRO A 278 -8.47 -5.20 38.90
N LYS A 279 -8.14 -3.96 39.29
CA LYS A 279 -8.92 -2.79 38.89
C LYS A 279 -9.03 -2.88 37.37
N THR A 280 -10.23 -2.69 36.83
CA THR A 280 -10.42 -2.58 35.39
C THR A 280 -9.74 -1.30 34.94
N ILE A 281 -8.44 -1.38 34.65
CA ILE A 281 -7.65 -0.27 34.14
C ILE A 281 -8.23 0.02 32.74
N SER A 282 -8.49 1.31 32.48
CA SER A 282 -8.95 1.70 31.14
C SER A 282 -7.83 1.40 30.15
N ARG A 283 -8.17 0.85 28.98
CA ARG A 283 -7.24 0.60 27.87
C ARG A 283 -6.37 1.84 27.56
N THR A 284 -6.91 3.04 27.74
CA THR A 284 -6.17 4.30 27.56
C THR A 284 -5.02 4.43 28.56
N THR A 285 -5.24 4.09 29.83
CA THR A 285 -4.24 4.15 30.91
C THR A 285 -3.16 3.09 30.71
N GLU A 286 -3.53 1.89 30.25
CA GLU A 286 -2.54 0.85 29.91
C GLU A 286 -1.60 1.30 28.80
N LEU A 287 -2.13 1.97 27.76
CA LEU A 287 -1.31 2.48 26.67
C LEU A 287 -0.40 3.64 27.13
N GLU A 288 -0.87 4.47 28.05
CA GLU A 288 -0.06 5.57 28.63
C GLU A 288 1.14 5.03 29.41
N GLU A 289 0.97 3.98 30.21
CA GLU A 289 2.08 3.34 30.96
C GLU A 289 3.12 2.72 30.02
N ILE A 290 2.67 2.13 28.92
CA ILE A 290 3.57 1.52 27.92
C ILE A 290 4.28 2.59 27.09
N LEU A 291 3.65 3.73 26.84
CA LEU A 291 4.22 4.81 26.04
C LEU A 291 5.58 5.28 26.59
N ASP A 292 5.72 5.31 27.91
CA ASP A 292 6.95 5.74 28.61
C ASP A 292 8.14 4.78 28.38
N SER A 293 7.89 3.55 27.92
CA SER A 293 8.94 2.57 27.61
C SER A 293 9.60 2.79 26.24
N TYR A 294 9.04 3.66 25.40
CA TYR A 294 9.52 3.92 24.04
C TYR A 294 10.12 5.33 23.91
N SER A 295 11.17 5.46 23.10
CA SER A 295 11.78 6.78 22.81
C SER A 295 10.78 7.68 22.07
N PRO A 296 10.67 8.99 22.39
CA PRO A 296 9.80 9.92 21.66
C PRO A 296 10.05 10.00 20.14
N SER A 297 11.25 9.63 19.69
CA SER A 297 11.61 9.57 18.25
C SER A 297 11.18 8.27 17.57
N SER A 298 10.86 7.22 18.33
CA SER A 298 10.51 5.89 17.83
C SER A 298 9.13 5.87 17.15
N LEU A 299 8.92 4.92 16.25
CA LEU A 299 7.64 4.72 15.57
C LEU A 299 6.58 4.19 16.54
N GLU A 300 7.00 3.33 17.48
CA GLU A 300 6.20 2.75 18.54
C GLU A 300 5.61 3.83 19.44
N TYR A 301 6.43 4.79 19.88
CA TYR A 301 5.93 5.93 20.66
C TYR A 301 4.88 6.74 19.89
N LYS A 302 5.15 7.05 18.62
CA LYS A 302 4.20 7.80 17.77
C LYS A 302 2.88 7.03 17.58
N ALA A 303 2.96 5.72 17.38
CA ALA A 303 1.83 4.81 17.21
C ALA A 303 0.94 4.77 18.47
N ILE A 304 1.54 4.50 19.63
CA ILE A 304 0.84 4.40 20.92
C ILE A 304 0.23 5.75 21.30
N SER A 305 0.98 6.84 21.14
CA SER A 305 0.52 8.20 21.44
C SER A 305 -0.75 8.57 20.65
N GLN A 306 -0.82 8.19 19.37
CA GLN A 306 -1.99 8.45 18.55
C GLN A 306 -3.20 7.58 18.92
N GLU A 307 -2.98 6.30 19.24
CA GLU A 307 -4.08 5.44 19.70
C GLU A 307 -4.67 5.98 21.02
N ILE A 308 -3.83 6.46 21.94
CA ILE A 308 -4.28 7.17 23.16
C ILE A 308 -5.13 8.39 22.80
N MET A 309 -4.65 9.24 21.88
CA MET A 309 -5.42 10.42 21.43
C MET A 309 -6.78 10.03 20.80
N ARG A 310 -6.81 8.97 19.99
CA ARG A 310 -8.02 8.46 19.34
C ARG A 310 -9.03 7.94 20.36
N LEU A 311 -8.57 7.18 21.35
CA LEU A 311 -9.40 6.65 22.44
C LEU A 311 -9.97 7.80 23.28
N LYS A 312 -9.13 8.75 23.72
CA LYS A 312 -9.58 9.94 24.48
C LYS A 312 -10.61 10.76 23.73
N LYS A 313 -10.40 11.00 22.43
CA LYS A 313 -11.37 11.72 21.57
C LYS A 313 -12.71 10.97 21.47
N THR A 314 -12.67 9.64 21.45
CA THR A 314 -13.87 8.79 21.40
C THR A 314 -14.62 8.81 22.72
N GLU A 315 -13.91 8.76 23.85
CA GLU A 315 -14.50 8.89 25.19
C GLU A 315 -15.13 10.27 25.40
N ALA A 316 -14.44 11.35 25.01
CA ALA A 316 -14.98 12.72 25.08
C ALA A 316 -16.29 12.86 24.30
N ARG A 317 -16.38 12.27 23.09
CA ARG A 317 -17.61 12.26 22.27
C ARG A 317 -18.74 11.45 22.89
N LYS A 318 -18.44 10.36 23.61
CA LYS A 318 -19.45 9.57 24.34
C LYS A 318 -19.99 10.35 25.54
N ASN A 319 -19.12 11.05 26.26
CA ASN A 319 -19.51 11.85 27.41
C ASN A 319 -20.34 13.08 27.01
N ALA A 320 -20.05 13.70 25.86
CA ALA A 320 -20.82 14.84 25.36
C ALA A 320 -22.24 14.47 24.83
N LYS A 321 -22.55 13.18 24.68
CA LYS A 321 -23.87 12.68 24.25
C LYS A 321 -24.73 12.16 25.39
N ARG A 322 -24.21 12.15 26.62
CA ARG A 322 -24.93 11.80 27.85
C ARG A 322 -25.40 13.08 28.53
#